data_AF-A0AAV2TXR8-F1
#
_entry.id   AF-A0AAV2TXR8-F1
#
_cell.length_a   1.000
_cell.length_b   1.000
_cell.length_c   1.000
_cell.angle_alpha   90.00
_cell.angle_beta   90.00
_cell.angle_gamma   90.00
#
_symmetry.space_group_name_H-M   'P 1'
#
loop_
_entity.id
_entity.type
_entity.pdbx_description
1 polymer ?
#
loop_
_entity_poly.entity_id
_entity_poly.type
_entity_poly.pdbx_seq_one_letter_code
_entity_poly.pdbx_strand_id
1 'polypeptide(L)'
;MAGGLFSIHRGFFAHLGYYDTGMEIWGAENLELSFKTWMCGGSLEVVVCSHIGHVFRSRSPYQSENQVNDPVRRNTVRLAEVWMDDYKKYFYERFNFQLGDFGNVSDRKALRERLKCRSFGWYLDNIYPELFVPSKAIASGDIENKKTDLCIDASIADEQPELHMLRPYPCHRLGGNQVSEIRAVHVLQTSHESLKIFPIFIRASRTNLYRMEQRMSFGTGSLVTPRQICFC
;
A
#
# COMPACT_ATOMS: atom_id res chain seq x y z
N MET A 1 -5.62 -8.39 -0.71
CA MET A 1 -6.55 -8.96 0.30
C MET A 1 -5.99 -8.73 1.70
N ALA A 2 -6.81 -8.85 2.77
CA ALA A 2 -6.32 -8.72 4.15
C ALA A 2 -5.40 -9.90 4.57
N GLY A 3 -5.67 -11.11 4.08
CA GLY A 3 -4.79 -12.29 4.19
C GLY A 3 -5.14 -13.31 5.27
N GLY A 4 -5.84 -12.90 6.34
CA GLY A 4 -6.21 -13.84 7.42
C GLY A 4 -7.32 -14.82 7.03
N LEU A 5 -8.22 -14.43 6.14
CA LEU A 5 -9.37 -15.23 5.71
C LEU A 5 -9.50 -15.18 4.18
N PHE A 6 -9.39 -16.34 3.54
CA PHE A 6 -9.59 -16.51 2.11
C PHE A 6 -9.81 -18.00 1.81
N SER A 7 -10.31 -18.30 0.61
CA SER A 7 -10.39 -19.66 0.08
C SER A 7 -9.61 -19.72 -1.23
N ILE A 8 -8.83 -20.78 -1.44
CA ILE A 8 -8.03 -20.99 -2.64
C ILE A 8 -8.04 -22.46 -3.01
N HIS A 9 -8.14 -22.76 -4.31
CA HIS A 9 -7.99 -24.13 -4.78
C HIS A 9 -6.57 -24.63 -4.47
N ARG A 10 -6.44 -25.77 -3.79
CA ARG A 10 -5.14 -26.33 -3.36
C ARG A 10 -4.14 -26.45 -4.50
N GLY A 11 -4.58 -26.93 -5.66
CA GLY A 11 -3.71 -27.06 -6.84
C GLY A 11 -3.23 -25.71 -7.39
N PHE A 12 -4.08 -24.67 -7.32
CA PHE A 12 -3.69 -23.33 -7.71
C PHE A 12 -2.72 -22.71 -6.70
N PHE A 13 -2.93 -22.94 -5.40
CA PHE A 13 -2.00 -22.49 -4.37
C PHE A 13 -0.60 -23.13 -4.51
N ALA A 14 -0.57 -24.43 -4.83
CA ALA A 14 0.67 -25.15 -5.16
C ALA A 14 1.34 -24.60 -6.42
N HIS A 15 0.55 -24.31 -7.47
CA HIS A 15 1.04 -23.71 -8.71
C HIS A 15 1.70 -22.35 -8.49
N LEU A 16 1.13 -21.51 -7.62
CA LEU A 16 1.72 -20.24 -7.18
C LEU A 16 2.93 -20.40 -6.24
N GLY A 17 3.35 -21.63 -5.92
CA GLY A 17 4.51 -21.93 -5.10
C GLY A 17 4.31 -21.70 -3.60
N TYR A 18 3.07 -21.82 -3.11
CA TYR A 18 2.66 -21.56 -1.72
C TYR A 18 3.12 -20.19 -1.21
N TYR A 19 3.16 -19.97 0.11
CA TYR A 19 3.82 -18.80 0.68
C TYR A 19 5.34 -18.86 0.50
N ASP A 20 5.99 -17.69 0.52
CA ASP A 20 7.45 -17.63 0.60
C ASP A 20 7.93 -18.17 1.95
N THR A 21 8.63 -19.30 1.93
CA THR A 21 9.14 -19.96 3.14
C THR A 21 10.25 -19.18 3.85
N GLY A 22 10.80 -18.13 3.20
CA GLY A 22 11.74 -17.21 3.83
C GLY A 22 11.09 -16.06 4.58
N MET A 23 9.76 -15.95 4.56
CA MET A 23 9.03 -14.99 5.40
C MET A 23 8.93 -15.48 6.85
N GLU A 24 9.01 -14.55 7.79
CA GLU A 24 9.06 -14.81 9.21
C GLU A 24 7.83 -14.25 9.92
N ILE A 25 7.23 -15.08 10.79
CA ILE A 25 6.16 -14.75 11.75
C ILE A 25 4.94 -14.06 11.14
N TRP A 26 5.04 -12.76 10.84
CA TRP A 26 3.94 -11.92 10.43
C TRP A 26 4.41 -10.76 9.55
N GLY A 27 3.61 -10.43 8.54
CA GLY A 27 3.72 -9.21 7.75
C GLY A 27 4.01 -9.48 6.28
N ALA A 28 3.31 -8.75 5.42
CA ALA A 28 3.45 -8.73 3.95
C ALA A 28 3.10 -10.04 3.20
N GLU A 29 2.77 -11.14 3.89
CA GLU A 29 2.37 -12.40 3.24
C GLU A 29 1.05 -12.28 2.46
N ASN A 30 0.15 -11.43 2.96
CA ASN A 30 -1.10 -11.07 2.32
C ASN A 30 -0.89 -10.32 0.99
N LEU A 31 0.06 -9.39 0.96
CA LEU A 31 0.46 -8.67 -0.25
C LEU A 31 1.16 -9.59 -1.24
N GLU A 32 2.03 -10.47 -0.75
CA GLU A 32 2.79 -11.42 -1.55
C GLU A 32 1.89 -12.37 -2.34
N LEU A 33 0.94 -12.99 -1.64
CA LEU A 33 -0.04 -13.84 -2.30
C LEU A 33 -0.98 -13.04 -3.20
N SER A 34 -1.28 -11.77 -2.87
CA SER A 34 -2.08 -10.91 -3.72
C SER A 34 -1.39 -10.60 -5.06
N PHE A 35 -0.10 -10.24 -5.02
CA PHE A 35 0.70 -9.92 -6.21
C PHE A 35 0.90 -11.16 -7.07
N LYS A 36 1.26 -12.31 -6.47
CA LYS A 36 1.29 -13.60 -7.17
C LYS A 36 0.01 -13.87 -7.94
N THR A 37 -1.12 -13.79 -7.25
CA THR A 37 -2.40 -14.16 -7.84
C THR A 37 -2.71 -13.28 -9.04
N TRP A 38 -2.65 -11.96 -8.90
CA TRP A 38 -2.95 -11.05 -10.01
C TRP A 38 -1.93 -11.09 -11.13
N MET A 39 -0.63 -11.10 -10.81
CA MET A 39 0.42 -10.99 -11.81
C MET A 39 0.67 -12.31 -12.54
N CYS A 40 0.30 -13.45 -11.96
CA CYS A 40 0.53 -14.78 -12.53
C CYS A 40 -0.75 -15.44 -13.08
N GLY A 41 -1.79 -14.66 -13.39
CA GLY A 41 -2.95 -15.13 -14.17
C GLY A 41 -4.17 -15.60 -13.37
N GLY A 42 -4.24 -15.30 -12.07
CA GLY A 42 -5.44 -15.46 -11.25
C GLY A 42 -6.19 -14.14 -11.01
N SER A 43 -7.25 -14.22 -10.22
CA SER A 43 -8.02 -13.07 -9.72
C SER A 43 -8.16 -13.15 -8.19
N LEU A 44 -8.36 -12.00 -7.55
CA LEU A 44 -8.76 -11.92 -6.15
C LEU A 44 -10.13 -11.28 -6.05
N GLU A 45 -11.05 -11.95 -5.38
CA GLU A 45 -12.45 -11.54 -5.32
C GLU A 45 -12.93 -11.45 -3.87
N VAL A 46 -13.74 -10.43 -3.59
CA VAL A 46 -14.49 -10.32 -2.34
C VAL A 46 -15.91 -10.77 -2.62
N VAL A 47 -16.29 -11.93 -2.08
CA VAL A 47 -17.64 -12.47 -2.24
C VAL A 47 -18.55 -11.83 -1.21
N VAL A 48 -19.35 -10.85 -1.64
CA VAL A 48 -20.21 -10.04 -0.75
C VAL A 48 -21.30 -10.85 -0.03
N CYS A 49 -21.59 -12.08 -0.47
CA CYS A 49 -22.53 -12.98 0.19
C CYS A 49 -21.87 -13.88 1.27
N SER A 50 -20.54 -13.90 1.36
CA SER A 50 -19.79 -14.71 2.32
C SER A 50 -19.29 -13.82 3.45
N HIS A 51 -19.87 -13.95 4.64
CA HIS A 51 -19.56 -13.09 5.78
C HIS A 51 -18.84 -13.86 6.87
N ILE A 52 -17.72 -13.32 7.33
CA ILE A 52 -16.98 -13.84 8.49
C ILE A 52 -16.61 -12.66 9.39
N GLY A 53 -17.03 -12.72 10.65
CA GLY A 53 -16.65 -11.73 11.65
C GLY A 53 -15.20 -11.94 12.10
N HIS A 54 -14.43 -10.85 12.15
CA HIS A 54 -13.06 -10.84 12.68
C HIS A 54 -12.95 -9.81 13.80
N VAL A 55 -12.44 -10.22 14.97
CA VAL A 55 -12.20 -9.32 16.10
C VAL A 55 -10.87 -8.61 15.90
N PHE A 56 -10.93 -7.35 15.46
CA PHE A 56 -9.72 -6.55 15.27
C PHE A 56 -9.08 -6.17 16.62
N ARG A 57 -7.75 -6.30 16.67
CA ARG A 57 -6.93 -5.85 17.79
C ARG A 57 -6.36 -4.48 17.49
N SER A 58 -6.21 -3.64 18.51
CA SER A 58 -5.60 -2.31 18.39
C SER A 58 -4.08 -2.37 18.27
N ARG A 59 -3.44 -3.46 18.70
CA ARG A 59 -1.98 -3.66 18.67
C ARG A 59 -1.63 -5.08 18.27
N SER A 60 -0.48 -5.24 17.60
CA SER A 60 0.08 -6.56 17.29
C SER A 60 0.35 -7.33 18.59
N PRO A 61 -0.06 -8.61 18.70
CA PRO A 61 0.37 -9.44 19.81
C PRO A 61 1.83 -9.88 19.70
N TYR A 62 2.44 -9.76 18.50
CA TYR A 62 3.83 -10.10 18.26
C TYR A 62 4.70 -8.88 18.53
N GLN A 63 5.44 -8.92 19.64
CA GLN A 63 6.46 -7.93 19.97
C GLN A 63 7.78 -8.43 19.39
N SER A 64 8.45 -7.63 18.56
CA SER A 64 9.84 -7.89 18.25
C SER A 64 10.66 -7.55 19.48
N GLU A 65 11.24 -8.57 20.14
CA GLU A 65 12.12 -8.36 21.30
C GLU A 65 13.36 -7.53 20.93
N ASN A 66 13.70 -7.42 19.64
CA ASN A 66 14.83 -6.66 19.12
C ASN A 66 14.47 -5.91 17.82
N GLN A 67 14.67 -4.58 17.78
CA GLN A 67 14.46 -3.76 16.56
C GLN A 67 15.41 -4.11 15.39
N VAL A 68 16.49 -4.85 15.66
CA VAL A 68 17.50 -5.24 14.66
C VAL A 68 16.95 -6.29 13.68
N ASN A 69 16.09 -7.21 14.17
CA ASN A 69 15.49 -8.28 13.39
C ASN A 69 13.97 -8.08 13.31
N ASP A 70 13.54 -6.98 12.67
CA ASP A 70 12.13 -6.72 12.39
C ASP A 70 11.62 -7.69 11.29
N PRO A 71 10.77 -8.68 11.63
CA PRO A 71 10.25 -9.64 10.66
C PRO A 71 9.43 -8.95 9.57
N VAL A 72 8.76 -7.85 9.91
CA VAL A 72 7.90 -7.14 8.96
C VAL A 72 8.75 -6.41 7.92
N ARG A 73 9.84 -5.76 8.34
CA ARG A 73 10.82 -5.17 7.41
C ARG A 73 11.39 -6.25 6.49
N ARG A 74 11.86 -7.37 7.05
CA ARG A 74 12.40 -8.49 6.29
C ARG A 74 11.42 -8.98 5.23
N ASN A 75 10.20 -9.34 5.61
CA ASN A 75 9.18 -9.86 4.69
C ASN A 75 8.81 -8.83 3.62
N THR A 76 8.71 -7.55 3.99
CA THR A 76 8.39 -6.46 3.07
C THR A 76 9.50 -6.27 2.02
N VAL A 77 10.78 -6.35 2.43
CA VAL A 77 11.90 -6.26 1.48
C VAL A 77 11.94 -7.49 0.56
N ARG A 78 11.71 -8.70 1.08
CA ARG A 78 11.61 -9.92 0.26
C ARG A 78 10.51 -9.80 -0.80
N LEU A 79 9.32 -9.36 -0.40
CA LEU A 79 8.20 -9.05 -1.30
C LEU A 79 8.63 -8.08 -2.40
N ALA A 80 9.21 -6.94 -2.01
CA ALA A 80 9.57 -5.86 -2.93
C ALA A 80 10.64 -6.29 -3.94
N GLU A 81 11.65 -7.03 -3.47
CA GLU A 81 12.72 -7.56 -4.32
C GLU A 81 12.23 -8.51 -5.40
N VAL A 82 11.16 -9.27 -5.13
CA VAL A 82 10.64 -10.27 -6.07
C VAL A 82 9.53 -9.70 -6.96
N TRP A 83 8.64 -8.88 -6.42
CA TRP A 83 7.34 -8.59 -7.06
C TRP A 83 7.15 -7.13 -7.48
N MET A 84 7.98 -6.20 -7.02
CA MET A 84 7.72 -4.76 -7.22
C MET A 84 8.58 -4.09 -8.30
N ASP A 85 9.46 -4.81 -8.97
CA ASP A 85 10.34 -4.27 -10.03
C ASP A 85 11.05 -2.96 -9.55
N ASP A 86 11.09 -1.93 -10.38
CA ASP A 86 11.70 -0.63 -10.03
C ASP A 86 10.89 0.18 -9.00
N TYR A 87 9.67 -0.24 -8.66
CA TYR A 87 8.83 0.42 -7.66
C TYR A 87 9.24 0.06 -6.22
N LYS A 88 10.13 -0.92 -6.04
CA LYS A 88 10.68 -1.30 -4.72
C LYS A 88 11.38 -0.14 -4.00
N LYS A 89 11.92 0.83 -4.73
CA LYS A 89 12.57 2.03 -4.16
C LYS A 89 11.66 2.82 -3.21
N TYR A 90 10.36 2.89 -3.50
CA TYR A 90 9.40 3.58 -2.65
C TYR A 90 9.19 2.87 -1.30
N PHE A 91 9.37 1.55 -1.27
CA PHE A 91 9.38 0.79 -0.03
C PHE A 91 10.72 0.92 0.71
N TYR A 92 11.82 1.17 0.00
CA TYR A 92 13.15 1.33 0.60
C TYR A 92 13.28 2.67 1.31
N GLU A 93 12.69 3.74 0.74
CA GLU A 93 12.63 5.07 1.35
C GLU A 93 12.03 5.03 2.77
N ARG A 94 11.03 4.17 2.99
CA ARG A 94 10.42 3.96 4.32
C ARG A 94 11.41 3.50 5.39
N PHE A 95 12.43 2.75 4.98
CA PHE A 95 13.45 2.21 5.87
C PHE A 95 14.76 3.01 5.77
N ASN A 96 14.73 4.23 5.21
CA ASN A 96 15.94 5.03 4.91
C ASN A 96 17.00 4.23 4.14
N PHE A 97 16.55 3.35 3.24
CA PHE A 97 17.40 2.41 2.49
C PHE A 97 18.20 1.42 3.36
N GLN A 98 17.92 1.33 4.66
CA GLN A 98 18.48 0.34 5.57
C GLN A 98 17.63 -0.94 5.53
N LEU A 99 17.86 -1.76 4.50
CA LEU A 99 17.03 -2.93 4.21
C LEU A 99 17.21 -4.07 5.23
N GLY A 100 18.39 -4.17 5.85
CA GLY A 100 18.77 -5.30 6.70
C GLY A 100 19.00 -6.59 5.91
N ASP A 101 19.19 -7.70 6.63
CA ASP A 101 19.27 -9.03 6.01
C ASP A 101 17.85 -9.56 5.74
N PHE A 102 17.53 -9.75 4.47
CA PHE A 102 16.27 -10.34 4.01
C PHE A 102 16.45 -11.73 3.40
N GLY A 103 17.66 -12.29 3.41
CA GLY A 103 17.99 -13.61 2.89
C GLY A 103 17.92 -13.72 1.37
N ASN A 104 18.13 -14.95 0.86
CA ASN A 104 18.09 -15.24 -0.57
C ASN A 104 16.64 -15.29 -1.09
N VAL A 105 16.40 -14.67 -2.25
CA VAL A 105 15.09 -14.63 -2.94
C VAL A 105 15.14 -15.22 -4.37
N SER A 106 16.26 -15.81 -4.78
CA SER A 106 16.48 -16.34 -6.13
C SER A 106 15.43 -17.37 -6.53
N ASP A 107 15.02 -18.27 -5.63
CA ASP A 107 13.99 -19.26 -5.92
C ASP A 107 12.62 -18.63 -6.21
N ARG A 108 12.32 -17.50 -5.54
CA ARG A 108 11.07 -16.75 -5.75
C ARG A 108 11.12 -15.98 -7.07
N LYS A 109 12.28 -15.41 -7.43
CA LYS A 109 12.51 -14.78 -8.74
C LYS A 109 12.38 -15.81 -9.88
N ALA A 110 13.02 -16.98 -9.74
CA ALA A 110 12.92 -18.07 -10.70
C ALA A 110 11.48 -18.61 -10.84
N LEU A 111 10.73 -18.67 -9.74
CA LEU A 111 9.30 -19.01 -9.79
C LEU A 111 8.52 -17.99 -10.64
N ARG A 112 8.70 -16.70 -10.39
CA ARG A 112 8.04 -15.62 -11.15
C ARG A 112 8.34 -15.70 -12.65
N GLU A 113 9.59 -16.00 -13.00
CA GLU A 113 10.01 -16.20 -14.38
C GLU A 113 9.36 -17.44 -15.02
N ARG A 114 9.38 -18.60 -14.34
CA ARG A 114 8.76 -19.84 -14.85
C ARG A 114 7.26 -19.69 -15.10
N LEU A 115 6.56 -18.99 -14.21
CA LEU A 115 5.14 -18.70 -14.33
C LEU A 115 4.83 -17.59 -15.35
N LYS A 116 5.86 -16.94 -15.91
CA LYS A 116 5.73 -15.84 -16.87
C LYS A 116 4.81 -14.72 -16.35
N CYS A 117 4.95 -14.40 -15.06
CA CYS A 117 4.11 -13.40 -14.43
C CYS A 117 4.35 -12.01 -15.05
N ARG A 118 3.31 -11.18 -15.01
CA ARG A 118 3.33 -9.79 -15.48
C ARG A 118 4.25 -8.92 -14.61
N SER A 119 4.57 -7.72 -15.11
CA SER A 119 5.32 -6.72 -14.35
C SER A 119 4.43 -6.04 -13.30
N PHE A 120 5.06 -5.43 -12.30
CA PHE A 120 4.35 -4.61 -11.32
C PHE A 120 3.75 -3.35 -11.96
N GLY A 121 4.40 -2.80 -12.99
CA GLY A 121 3.82 -1.73 -13.81
C GLY A 121 2.48 -2.14 -14.43
N TRP A 122 2.41 -3.35 -15.01
CA TRP A 122 1.15 -3.90 -15.54
C TRP A 122 0.09 -4.02 -14.44
N TYR A 123 0.48 -4.48 -13.24
CA TYR A 123 -0.44 -4.57 -12.10
C TYR A 123 -1.01 -3.19 -11.73
N LEU A 124 -0.17 -2.15 -11.66
CA LEU A 124 -0.63 -0.80 -11.36
C LEU A 124 -1.55 -0.26 -12.47
N ASP A 125 -1.24 -0.50 -13.74
CA ASP A 125 -2.03 0.06 -14.84
C ASP A 125 -3.37 -0.67 -15.05
N ASN A 126 -3.47 -1.96 -14.69
CA ASN A 126 -4.63 -2.80 -15.03
C ASN A 126 -5.45 -3.25 -13.81
N ILE A 127 -4.81 -3.42 -12.64
CA ILE A 127 -5.46 -3.97 -11.44
C ILE A 127 -5.68 -2.90 -10.38
N TYR A 128 -4.73 -1.97 -10.19
CA TYR A 128 -4.86 -0.91 -9.18
C TYR A 128 -4.51 0.50 -9.70
N PRO A 129 -5.17 0.98 -10.78
CA PRO A 129 -4.85 2.26 -11.45
C PRO A 129 -5.11 3.51 -10.60
N GLU A 130 -5.97 3.42 -9.60
CA GLU A 130 -6.27 4.48 -8.65
C GLU A 130 -5.16 4.70 -7.61
N LEU A 131 -4.20 3.75 -7.49
CA LEU A 131 -3.07 3.92 -6.60
C LEU A 131 -2.16 5.04 -7.11
N PHE A 132 -2.02 6.09 -6.30
CA PHE A 132 -1.05 7.14 -6.57
C PHE A 132 0.39 6.60 -6.45
N VAL A 133 1.19 6.82 -7.49
CA VAL A 133 2.61 6.47 -7.53
C VAL A 133 3.44 7.75 -7.45
N PRO A 134 4.44 7.85 -6.53
CA PRO A 134 5.20 9.07 -6.34
C PRO A 134 5.98 9.55 -7.57
N SER A 135 6.39 8.68 -8.50
CA SER A 135 7.01 9.09 -9.78
C SER A 135 6.10 9.98 -10.65
N LYS A 136 4.79 9.95 -10.43
CA LYS A 136 3.81 10.78 -11.14
C LYS A 136 3.55 12.12 -10.42
N ALA A 137 4.24 12.38 -9.30
CA ALA A 137 4.15 13.65 -8.58
C ALA A 137 4.86 14.77 -9.34
N ILE A 138 4.34 16.00 -9.23
CA ILE A 138 4.95 17.20 -9.80
C ILE A 138 6.02 17.74 -8.86
N ALA A 139 5.77 17.62 -7.57
CA ALA A 139 6.70 17.95 -6.50
C ALA A 139 6.49 16.98 -5.35
N SER A 140 7.57 16.71 -4.63
CA SER A 140 7.57 15.92 -3.40
C SER A 140 8.52 16.60 -2.41
N GLY A 141 8.11 16.68 -1.16
CA GLY A 141 8.90 17.28 -0.08
C GLY A 141 8.02 18.00 0.94
N ASP A 142 8.68 18.79 1.77
CA ASP A 142 8.03 19.59 2.80
C ASP A 142 7.33 20.80 2.17
N ILE A 143 6.13 21.13 2.66
CA ILE A 143 5.42 22.35 2.26
C ILE A 143 5.72 23.43 3.31
N GLU A 144 6.71 24.26 3.02
CA GLU A 144 7.21 25.31 3.91
C GLU A 144 6.46 26.63 3.72
N ASN A 145 6.15 27.32 4.82
CA ASN A 145 5.71 28.70 4.78
C ASN A 145 6.93 29.64 4.59
N LYS A 146 6.99 30.40 3.49
CA LYS A 146 8.14 31.28 3.22
C LYS A 146 8.43 32.36 4.28
N LYS A 147 7.45 32.72 5.13
CA LYS A 147 7.59 33.77 6.14
C LYS A 147 7.93 33.25 7.54
N THR A 148 7.77 31.95 7.79
CA THR A 148 7.91 31.33 9.11
C THR A 148 8.57 29.96 8.98
N ASP A 149 9.35 29.48 9.93
CA ASP A 149 9.93 28.12 9.89
C ASP A 149 8.89 27.03 10.25
N LEU A 150 7.71 27.10 9.62
CA LEU A 150 6.57 26.20 9.80
C LEU A 150 6.29 25.45 8.51
N CYS A 151 6.10 24.14 8.65
CA CYS A 151 5.75 23.20 7.61
C CYS A 151 4.34 22.66 7.82
N ILE A 152 3.69 22.24 6.74
CA ILE A 152 2.45 21.47 6.85
C ILE A 152 2.79 20.07 7.38
N ASP A 153 2.12 19.67 8.47
CA ASP A 153 2.31 18.39 9.15
C ASP A 153 0.97 17.67 9.33
N ALA A 154 0.92 16.39 8.95
CA ALA A 154 -0.21 15.53 9.23
C ALA A 154 -0.15 15.03 10.67
N SER A 155 -0.77 15.77 11.60
CA SER A 155 -0.73 15.44 13.03
C SER A 155 -1.27 14.03 13.30
N ILE A 156 -0.56 13.27 14.15
CA ILE A 156 -1.02 12.01 14.73
C ILE A 156 -1.75 12.35 16.03
N ALA A 157 -3.01 12.80 15.95
CA ALA A 157 -3.85 12.86 17.14
C ALA A 157 -4.51 11.49 17.33
N ASP A 158 -4.01 10.70 18.30
CA ASP A 158 -4.47 9.34 18.59
C ASP A 158 -5.96 9.24 18.99
N GLU A 159 -6.57 10.36 19.41
CA GLU A 159 -7.90 10.36 20.01
C GLU A 159 -9.05 10.62 19.03
N GLN A 160 -8.77 11.07 17.80
CA GLN A 160 -9.81 11.41 16.80
C GLN A 160 -9.35 11.08 15.37
N PRO A 161 -9.37 9.79 14.95
CA PRO A 161 -8.93 9.33 13.63
C PRO A 161 -9.83 9.78 12.47
N GLU A 162 -10.86 10.58 12.70
CA GLU A 162 -11.69 11.21 11.67
C GLU A 162 -11.29 12.68 11.41
N LEU A 163 -10.58 13.32 12.35
CA LEU A 163 -10.03 14.68 12.20
C LEU A 163 -8.53 14.62 11.91
N HIS A 164 -8.17 13.99 10.79
CA HIS A 164 -6.84 14.10 10.20
C HIS A 164 -6.64 15.49 9.58
N MET A 165 -6.52 16.50 10.42
CA MET A 165 -6.23 17.86 9.97
C MET A 165 -4.73 18.04 9.73
N LEU A 166 -4.40 18.62 8.59
CA LEU A 166 -3.10 19.21 8.34
C LEU A 166 -2.92 20.42 9.26
N ARG A 167 -1.78 20.53 9.94
CA ARG A 167 -1.48 21.63 10.86
C ARG A 167 -0.11 22.24 10.55
N PRO A 168 0.09 23.54 10.78
CA PRO A 168 1.43 24.10 10.81
C PRO A 168 2.22 23.50 11.99
N TYR A 169 3.43 23.01 11.75
CA TYR A 169 4.36 22.50 12.76
C TYR A 169 5.79 22.95 12.43
N PRO A 170 6.70 23.12 13.41
CA PRO A 170 8.10 23.42 13.10
C PRO A 170 8.69 22.47 12.05
N CYS A 171 9.32 23.03 11.03
CA CYS A 171 9.94 22.24 9.96
C CYS A 171 11.07 21.38 10.52
N HIS A 172 10.90 20.06 10.54
CA HIS A 172 11.94 19.17 11.01
C HIS A 172 12.76 18.55 9.87
N ARG A 173 12.29 18.59 8.62
CA ARG A 173 13.05 18.12 7.43
C ARG A 173 13.55 16.67 7.53
N LEU A 174 12.82 15.86 8.29
CA LEU A 174 13.07 14.42 8.50
C LEU A 174 12.12 13.53 7.69
N GLY A 175 11.23 14.14 6.90
CA GLY A 175 10.19 13.46 6.17
C GLY A 175 9.03 12.98 7.05
N GLY A 176 8.52 11.76 6.83
CA GLY A 176 7.38 11.24 7.58
C GLY A 176 6.10 12.07 7.38
N ASN A 177 5.55 12.61 8.46
CA ASN A 177 4.26 13.34 8.43
C ASN A 177 4.34 14.72 7.75
N GLN A 178 5.55 15.23 7.49
CA GLN A 178 5.77 16.50 6.78
C GLN A 178 5.96 16.33 5.26
N VAL A 179 6.21 15.10 4.78
CA VAL A 179 6.30 14.86 3.33
C VAL A 179 4.93 14.91 2.72
N SER A 180 4.79 15.78 1.73
CA SER A 180 3.60 15.88 0.88
C SER A 180 3.96 15.61 -0.58
N GLU A 181 3.12 14.83 -1.24
CA GLU A 181 3.19 14.62 -2.69
C GLU A 181 2.13 15.47 -3.38
N ILE A 182 2.57 16.29 -4.32
CA ILE A 182 1.71 17.22 -5.06
C ILE A 182 1.41 16.66 -6.44
N ARG A 183 0.12 16.55 -6.76
CA ARG A 183 -0.38 16.19 -8.09
C ARG A 183 -1.10 17.38 -8.74
N ALA A 184 -0.86 17.63 -10.03
CA ALA A 184 -1.84 18.37 -10.83
C ALA A 184 -2.89 17.41 -11.34
N VAL A 185 -4.15 17.67 -11.02
CA VAL A 185 -5.27 17.04 -11.70
C VAL A 185 -5.61 17.94 -12.89
N HIS A 186 -5.42 17.44 -14.11
CA HIS A 186 -5.98 18.07 -15.30
C HIS A 186 -7.50 17.81 -15.29
N VAL A 187 -8.29 18.77 -14.84
CA VAL A 187 -9.72 18.80 -15.15
C VAL A 187 -9.86 19.59 -16.45
N LEU A 188 -10.11 18.89 -17.56
CA LEU A 188 -10.59 19.50 -18.78
C LEU A 188 -12.00 20.03 -18.49
N GLN A 189 -12.15 21.34 -18.32
CA GLN A 189 -13.46 21.98 -18.33
C GLN A 189 -13.47 23.09 -19.37
N THR A 190 -14.31 22.88 -20.38
CA THR A 190 -14.57 23.75 -21.53
C THR A 190 -15.25 25.07 -21.12
N SER A 191 -14.90 26.09 -21.90
CA SER A 191 -15.57 27.38 -22.13
C SER A 191 -15.91 28.32 -20.95
N HIS A 192 -15.26 29.49 -21.04
CA HIS A 192 -15.64 30.83 -20.59
C HIS A 192 -15.74 31.13 -19.08
N GLU A 193 -14.84 32.05 -18.69
CA GLU A 193 -14.92 32.95 -17.52
C GLU A 193 -14.98 32.30 -16.13
N SER A 194 -13.81 32.09 -15.53
CA SER A 194 -13.50 32.23 -14.09
C SER A 194 -12.05 31.81 -13.84
N LEU A 195 -11.33 32.48 -12.94
CA LEU A 195 -10.00 32.06 -12.48
C LEU A 195 -10.05 30.60 -12.00
N LYS A 196 -9.39 29.70 -12.71
CA LYS A 196 -9.30 28.28 -12.35
C LYS A 196 -8.21 28.08 -11.30
N ILE A 197 -8.60 27.90 -10.05
CA ILE A 197 -7.74 27.26 -9.05
C ILE A 197 -7.64 25.79 -9.45
N PHE A 198 -6.47 25.36 -9.94
CA PHE A 198 -6.18 23.94 -10.11
C PHE A 198 -6.40 23.24 -8.76
N PRO A 199 -7.17 22.14 -8.67
CA PRO A 199 -7.24 21.39 -7.44
C PRO A 199 -5.88 20.70 -7.22
N ILE A 200 -5.03 21.36 -6.44
CA ILE A 200 -3.79 20.79 -5.91
C ILE A 200 -4.23 19.82 -4.80
N PHE A 201 -4.19 18.52 -5.10
CA PHE A 201 -4.34 17.50 -4.06
C PHE A 201 -2.99 17.32 -3.37
N ILE A 202 -2.95 17.70 -2.09
CA ILE A 202 -1.82 17.49 -1.20
C ILE A 202 -2.09 16.18 -0.46
N ARG A 203 -1.30 15.13 -0.76
CA ARG A 203 -1.33 13.89 0.01
C ARG A 203 -0.14 13.86 0.94
N ALA A 204 -0.38 14.03 2.24
CA ALA A 204 0.64 13.79 3.26
C ALA A 204 0.94 12.28 3.36
N SER A 205 2.22 11.92 3.37
CA SER A 205 2.68 10.54 3.50
C SER A 205 2.36 10.01 4.91
N ARG A 206 1.73 8.83 4.99
CA ARG A 206 1.54 8.11 6.26
C ARG A 206 2.59 7.02 6.35
N THR A 207 3.46 7.09 7.34
CA THR A 207 4.49 6.07 7.64
C THR A 207 3.98 4.89 8.48
N ASN A 208 2.67 4.75 8.74
CA ASN A 208 2.13 3.69 9.61
C ASN A 208 1.79 2.39 8.85
N LEU A 209 2.49 1.30 9.18
CA LEU A 209 2.45 -0.03 8.54
C LEU A 209 1.06 -0.67 8.63
N TYR A 210 0.36 -0.42 9.73
CA TYR A 210 -0.93 -1.03 10.04
C TYR A 210 -2.11 -0.53 9.18
N ARG A 211 -2.02 0.68 8.60
CA ARG A 211 -3.19 1.32 7.98
C ARG A 211 -3.25 1.17 6.46
N MET A 212 -2.15 0.73 5.83
CA MET A 212 -2.11 0.39 4.41
C MET A 212 -2.81 -0.97 4.15
N GLU A 213 -2.67 -1.93 5.07
CA GLU A 213 -3.43 -3.19 5.05
C GLU A 213 -4.94 -2.97 5.16
N GLN A 214 -5.37 -2.00 5.98
CA GLN A 214 -6.79 -1.66 6.12
C GLN A 214 -7.35 -0.88 4.93
N ARG A 215 -6.57 0.00 4.27
CA ARG A 215 -7.05 0.71 3.07
C ARG A 215 -7.16 -0.17 1.84
N MET A 216 -6.34 -1.22 1.71
CA MET A 216 -6.55 -2.27 0.70
C MET A 216 -7.80 -3.11 0.96
N SER A 217 -8.40 -3.03 2.16
CA SER A 217 -9.65 -3.72 2.51
C SER A 217 -10.91 -2.92 2.17
N PHE A 218 -10.79 -1.63 1.86
CA PHE A 218 -11.90 -0.76 1.47
C PHE A 218 -11.50 0.07 0.24
N GLY A 219 -11.37 -0.61 -0.90
CA GLY A 219 -11.61 0.06 -2.18
C GLY A 219 -13.08 0.44 -2.22
N THR A 220 -13.41 1.69 -1.92
CA THR A 220 -14.74 2.26 -2.18
C THR A 220 -14.92 2.40 -3.69
N GLY A 221 -15.13 1.27 -4.36
CA GLY A 221 -15.67 1.20 -5.70
C GLY A 221 -17.19 1.17 -5.60
N SER A 222 -17.81 2.26 -6.03
CA SER A 222 -19.15 2.38 -6.59
C SER A 222 -20.30 1.59 -5.93
N LEU A 223 -21.26 2.33 -5.39
CA LEU A 223 -22.66 1.92 -5.21
C LEU A 223 -23.16 1.06 -6.39
N VAL A 224 -23.15 -0.25 -6.22
CA VAL A 224 -23.95 -1.17 -7.05
C VAL A 224 -25.26 -1.37 -6.31
N THR A 225 -26.32 -0.81 -6.89
CA THR A 225 -27.71 -0.93 -6.46
C THR A 225 -28.11 -2.38 -6.16
N PRO A 226 -28.91 -2.65 -5.11
CA PRO A 226 -29.29 -4.01 -4.74
C PRO A 226 -30.41 -4.50 -5.67
N ARG A 227 -30.06 -5.36 -6.63
CA ARG A 227 -31.02 -6.27 -7.26
C ARG A 227 -30.32 -7.60 -7.55
N GLN A 228 -30.37 -8.52 -6.59
CA GLN A 228 -31.10 -9.79 -6.75
C GLN A 228 -30.84 -10.69 -5.54
N ILE A 229 -31.95 -11.19 -5.03
CA ILE A 229 -32.10 -12.24 -4.03
C ILE A 229 -31.41 -13.52 -4.53
N CYS A 230 -30.69 -14.23 -3.66
CA CYS A 230 -30.64 -15.69 -3.70
C CYS A 230 -30.38 -16.26 -2.31
N PHE A 231 -31.27 -17.17 -1.92
CA PHE A 231 -31.16 -18.09 -0.81
C PHE A 231 -30.04 -19.11 -1.08
N CYS A 232 -29.32 -19.48 -0.02
CA CYS A 232 -29.00 -20.86 0.33
C CYS A 232 -29.34 -21.04 1.81
#